data_AF-A0A7J8CV96-F1
#
_entry.id   AF-A0A7J8CV96-F1
#
_cell.length_a   1.000
_cell.length_b   1.000
_cell.length_c   1.000
_cell.angle_alpha   90.00
_cell.angle_beta   90.00
_cell.angle_gamma   90.00
#
_symmetry.space_group_name_H-M   'P 1'
#
loop_
_entity.id
_entity.type
_entity.pdbx_description
1 polymer ?
#
loop_
_entity_poly.entity_id
_entity_poly.type
_entity_poly.pdbx_seq_one_letter_code
_entity_poly.pdbx_strand_id
1 'polypeptide(L)'
;MAASAPTPHATGFPAEGRCGYYVAKKKRFCRMVVAAGKRFCGEHAGAAEEENARKRILCPLDPKHTVYEDQLAKHLKKCNSREKPKPDFFIQDINAGLKDETEITEQMVPISSLSEEQLEILIMKLKKASEGLNSTLKDQILSHPALHDALNDPKNGDSATKHLKQQMLKKFTSSL
;
A
#
# COMPACT_ATOMS: atom_id res chain seq x y z
N MET A 1 7.90 -45.82 23.72
CA MET A 1 7.42 -44.56 23.12
C MET A 1 8.48 -43.49 23.39
N ALA A 2 9.50 -43.40 22.53
CA ALA A 2 10.61 -42.46 22.71
C ALA A 2 10.31 -41.17 21.95
N ALA A 3 10.33 -40.05 22.66
CA ALA A 3 10.19 -38.71 22.09
C ALA A 3 11.43 -38.39 21.24
N SER A 4 11.22 -38.10 19.95
CA SER A 4 12.27 -37.63 19.06
C SER A 4 12.63 -36.17 19.38
N ALA A 5 13.90 -35.96 19.75
CA ALA A 5 14.47 -34.64 19.97
C ALA A 5 14.56 -33.81 18.67
N PRO A 6 14.50 -32.47 18.75
CA PRO A 6 14.69 -31.61 17.58
C PRO A 6 16.16 -31.60 17.16
N THR A 7 16.42 -31.88 15.88
CA THR A 7 17.77 -31.85 15.32
C THR A 7 18.30 -30.41 15.23
N PRO A 8 19.57 -30.16 15.60
CA PRO A 8 20.17 -28.84 15.53
C PRO A 8 20.34 -28.40 14.07
N HIS A 9 19.92 -27.18 13.79
CA HIS A 9 19.97 -26.53 12.48
C HIS A 9 21.36 -26.64 11.82
N ALA A 10 21.40 -27.35 10.70
CA ALA A 10 22.57 -27.49 9.85
C ALA A 10 23.03 -26.12 9.33
N THR A 11 24.17 -25.66 9.86
CA THR A 11 25.05 -24.69 9.23
C THR A 11 25.79 -25.37 8.08
N GLY A 12 25.62 -24.87 6.86
CA GLY A 12 26.58 -25.14 5.78
C GLY A 12 26.01 -25.09 4.37
N PHE A 13 24.75 -25.51 4.16
CA PHE A 13 24.22 -25.72 2.81
C PHE A 13 22.80 -25.18 2.64
N PRO A 14 22.46 -24.63 1.46
CA PRO A 14 21.07 -24.33 1.13
C PRO A 14 20.28 -25.63 1.08
N ALA A 15 19.07 -25.63 1.65
CA ALA A 15 18.17 -26.78 1.53
C ALA A 15 17.87 -27.07 0.05
N GLU A 16 17.69 -28.35 -0.31
CA GLU A 16 17.37 -28.76 -1.68
C GLU A 16 16.18 -27.97 -2.25
N GLY A 17 16.31 -27.51 -3.50
CA GLY A 17 15.31 -26.65 -4.17
C GLY A 17 15.24 -25.20 -3.67
N ARG A 18 16.10 -24.78 -2.73
CA ARG A 18 16.18 -23.38 -2.25
C ARG A 18 17.42 -22.66 -2.76
N CYS A 19 17.31 -21.34 -2.79
CA CYS A 19 18.33 -20.47 -3.32
C CYS A 19 19.65 -20.54 -2.53
N GLY A 20 20.75 -20.80 -3.24
CA GLY A 20 22.09 -20.88 -2.68
C GLY A 20 22.72 -19.56 -2.24
N TYR A 21 22.01 -18.43 -2.36
CA TYR A 21 22.56 -17.12 -2.01
C TYR A 21 22.60 -16.94 -0.48
N TYR A 22 23.78 -16.62 0.06
CA TYR A 22 23.95 -16.35 1.49
C TYR A 22 23.71 -14.88 1.82
N VAL A 23 22.68 -14.61 2.62
CA VAL A 23 22.34 -13.25 3.04
C VAL A 23 23.15 -12.89 4.28
N ALA A 24 24.33 -12.29 4.09
CA ALA A 24 25.26 -11.94 5.17
C ALA A 24 24.61 -11.15 6.32
N LYS A 25 23.77 -10.15 5.98
CA LYS A 25 23.03 -9.35 6.97
C LYS A 25 22.11 -10.17 7.87
N LYS A 26 21.57 -11.29 7.36
CA LYS A 26 20.62 -12.16 8.07
C LYS A 26 21.25 -13.49 8.51
N LYS A 27 22.56 -13.65 8.31
CA LYS A 27 23.36 -14.85 8.61
C LYS A 27 22.69 -16.18 8.20
N ARG A 28 22.04 -16.20 7.03
CA ARG A 28 21.30 -17.38 6.52
C ARG A 28 21.24 -17.41 5.01
N PHE A 29 21.04 -18.61 4.44
CA PHE A 29 20.71 -18.76 3.02
C PHE A 29 19.31 -18.24 2.69
N CYS A 30 19.15 -17.75 1.47
CA CYS A 30 17.87 -17.31 0.94
C CYS A 30 16.87 -18.48 0.95
N ARG A 31 15.66 -18.24 1.48
CA ARG A 31 14.63 -19.28 1.62
C ARG A 31 13.76 -19.46 0.37
N MET A 32 13.99 -18.65 -0.65
CA MET A 32 13.18 -18.62 -1.86
C MET A 32 13.43 -19.87 -2.72
N VAL A 33 12.37 -20.33 -3.38
CA VAL A 33 12.39 -21.49 -4.27
C VAL A 33 13.16 -21.17 -5.55
N VAL A 34 13.87 -22.16 -6.07
CA VAL A 34 14.66 -22.06 -7.30
C VAL A 34 13.91 -22.74 -8.44
N ALA A 35 14.01 -22.18 -9.66
CA ALA A 35 13.49 -22.83 -10.86
C ALA A 35 14.29 -24.12 -11.16
N ALA A 36 13.65 -25.10 -11.80
CA ALA A 36 14.30 -26.35 -12.18
C ALA A 36 15.61 -26.09 -12.94
N GLY A 37 16.70 -26.72 -12.50
CA GLY A 37 18.03 -26.59 -13.11
C GLY A 37 18.82 -25.32 -12.73
N LYS A 38 18.30 -24.44 -11.87
CA LYS A 38 19.03 -23.24 -11.40
C LYS A 38 19.54 -23.40 -9.98
N ARG A 39 20.50 -22.55 -9.57
CA ARG A 39 21.05 -22.52 -8.19
C ARG A 39 20.50 -21.37 -7.33
N PHE A 40 19.90 -20.36 -7.94
CA PHE A 40 19.44 -19.15 -7.25
C PHE A 40 18.01 -18.77 -7.65
N CYS A 41 17.27 -18.12 -6.73
CA CYS A 41 15.91 -17.65 -7.02
C CYS A 41 15.93 -16.46 -8.00
N GLY A 42 14.76 -16.07 -8.54
CA GLY A 42 14.67 -15.00 -9.54
C GLY A 42 15.34 -13.67 -9.13
N GLU A 43 15.32 -13.34 -7.84
CA GLU A 43 15.98 -12.13 -7.30
C GLU A 43 17.51 -12.25 -7.24
N HIS A 44 18.03 -13.44 -6.92
CA HIS A 44 19.48 -13.65 -6.76
C HIS A 44 20.15 -14.35 -7.96
N ALA A 45 19.39 -14.77 -8.97
CA ALA A 45 19.91 -15.39 -10.19
C ALA A 45 20.83 -14.44 -10.98
N GLY A 46 20.62 -13.13 -10.88
CA GLY A 46 21.49 -12.13 -11.53
C GLY A 46 22.82 -11.89 -10.82
N ALA A 47 23.02 -12.43 -9.60
CA ALA A 47 24.22 -12.14 -8.79
C ALA A 47 25.33 -13.19 -8.93
N ALA A 48 25.07 -14.34 -9.58
CA ALA A 48 25.97 -15.48 -9.57
C ALA A 48 26.11 -16.22 -10.92
N GLU A 49 25.47 -15.72 -11.97
CA GLU A 49 25.74 -16.14 -13.34
C GLU A 49 26.38 -14.95 -14.07
N GLU A 50 27.72 -14.89 -14.03
CA GLU A 50 28.46 -14.38 -15.19
C GLU A 50 27.94 -15.16 -16.41
N GLU A 51 27.56 -14.48 -17.49
CA GLU A 51 26.98 -15.06 -18.72
C GLU A 51 25.49 -15.42 -18.77
N ASN A 52 24.60 -14.67 -18.12
CA ASN A 52 23.33 -14.39 -18.79
C ASN A 52 23.44 -13.02 -19.47
N ALA A 53 23.75 -13.03 -20.77
CA ALA A 53 24.05 -11.89 -21.67
C ALA A 53 22.98 -10.79 -21.79
N ARG A 54 22.00 -10.72 -20.88
CA ARG A 54 20.96 -9.70 -20.86
C ARG A 54 21.37 -8.56 -19.95
N LYS A 55 21.92 -7.51 -20.55
CA LYS A 55 22.25 -6.26 -19.88
C LYS A 55 21.00 -5.65 -19.22
N ARG A 56 21.09 -5.36 -17.92
CA ARG A 56 20.08 -4.53 -17.23
C ARG A 56 20.52 -3.08 -17.26
N ILE A 57 19.60 -2.20 -17.62
CA ILE A 57 19.77 -0.75 -17.65
C ILE A 57 18.77 -0.09 -16.70
N LEU A 58 19.06 1.12 -16.23
CA LEU A 58 18.07 1.93 -15.50
C LEU A 58 16.95 2.31 -16.46
N CYS A 59 15.72 2.40 -15.96
CA CYS A 59 14.60 2.82 -16.79
C CYS A 59 14.75 4.30 -17.22
N PRO A 60 14.56 4.62 -18.51
CA PRO A 60 14.62 6.00 -18.99
C PRO A 60 13.52 6.92 -18.42
N LEU A 61 12.39 6.35 -17.97
CA LEU A 61 11.28 7.11 -17.40
C LEU A 61 11.41 7.32 -15.88
N ASP A 62 12.13 6.43 -15.18
CA ASP A 62 12.37 6.54 -13.74
C ASP A 62 13.62 5.77 -13.35
N PRO A 63 14.70 6.46 -12.92
CA PRO A 63 15.94 5.81 -12.48
C PRO A 63 15.79 4.91 -11.25
N LYS A 64 14.64 4.91 -10.55
CA LYS A 64 14.41 4.09 -9.35
C LYS A 64 14.31 2.59 -9.62
N HIS A 65 14.16 2.15 -10.87
CA HIS A 65 14.11 0.73 -11.21
C HIS A 65 14.96 0.36 -12.43
N THR A 66 15.30 -0.92 -12.53
CA THR A 66 16.09 -1.50 -13.62
C THR A 66 15.23 -2.38 -14.52
N VAL A 67 15.58 -2.43 -15.80
CA VAL A 67 14.91 -3.23 -16.83
C VAL A 67 15.95 -3.88 -17.72
N TYR A 68 15.63 -5.02 -18.32
CA TYR A 68 16.51 -5.60 -19.32
C TYR A 68 16.48 -4.79 -20.62
N GLU A 69 17.64 -4.58 -21.24
CA GLU A 69 17.81 -3.81 -22.48
C GLU A 69 16.95 -4.37 -23.62
N ASP A 70 16.90 -5.70 -23.76
CA ASP A 70 16.06 -6.42 -24.74
C ASP A 70 14.54 -6.25 -24.48
N GLN A 71 14.15 -5.92 -23.26
CA GLN A 71 12.76 -5.72 -22.86
C GLN A 71 12.37 -4.26 -22.67
N LEU A 72 13.27 -3.32 -22.93
CA LEU A 72 13.02 -1.89 -22.73
C LEU A 72 11.77 -1.42 -23.49
N ALA A 73 11.65 -1.78 -24.77
CA ALA A 73 10.50 -1.39 -25.59
C ALA A 73 9.16 -1.90 -25.03
N LYS A 74 9.14 -3.14 -24.50
CA LYS A 74 7.95 -3.71 -23.84
C LYS A 74 7.68 -3.05 -22.50
N HIS A 75 8.75 -2.74 -21.76
CA HIS A 75 8.65 -2.07 -20.47
C HIS A 75 8.09 -0.66 -20.61
N LEU A 76 8.58 0.16 -21.55
CA LEU A 76 8.12 1.54 -21.74
C LEU A 76 6.59 1.61 -21.99
N LYS A 77 6.01 0.57 -22.59
CA LYS A 77 4.55 0.47 -22.81
C LYS A 77 3.72 0.23 -21.53
N LYS A 78 4.33 -0.28 -20.46
CA LYS A 78 3.66 -0.65 -19.21
C LYS A 78 4.28 0.00 -17.96
N CYS A 79 5.27 0.86 -18.14
CA CYS A 79 5.95 1.51 -17.04
C CYS A 79 4.96 2.40 -16.28
N ASN A 80 4.94 2.29 -14.95
CA ASN A 80 4.08 3.12 -14.11
C ASN A 80 4.46 4.60 -14.18
N SER A 81 5.74 4.90 -14.41
CA SER A 81 6.29 6.24 -14.56
C SER A 81 6.02 6.86 -15.94
N ARG A 82 5.37 6.11 -16.85
CA ARG A 82 4.86 6.69 -18.10
C ARG A 82 3.70 7.62 -17.79
N GLU A 83 3.75 8.84 -18.32
CA GLU A 83 2.62 9.75 -18.30
C GLU A 83 1.40 9.09 -18.95
N LYS A 84 0.35 8.90 -18.15
CA LYS A 84 -0.93 8.41 -18.66
C LYS A 84 -1.68 9.59 -19.27
N PRO A 85 -2.33 9.44 -20.43
CA PRO A 85 -3.19 10.48 -20.97
C PRO A 85 -4.21 10.83 -19.89
N LYS A 86 -4.23 12.11 -19.53
CA LYS A 86 -5.19 12.63 -18.56
C LYS A 86 -6.56 12.64 -19.24
N PRO A 87 -7.64 12.17 -18.59
CA PRO A 87 -8.98 12.27 -19.16
C PRO A 87 -9.39 13.72 -19.41
N ASP A 88 -10.33 13.96 -20.34
CA ASP A 88 -10.79 15.31 -20.69
C ASP A 88 -11.43 16.06 -19.49
N PHE A 89 -11.95 15.31 -18.51
CA PHE A 89 -12.50 15.84 -17.27
C PHE A 89 -11.44 16.08 -16.17
N PHE A 90 -10.16 15.85 -16.45
CA PHE A 90 -9.10 16.16 -15.50
C PHE A 90 -8.81 17.66 -15.50
N ILE A 91 -9.10 18.31 -14.38
CA ILE A 91 -8.70 19.68 -14.10
C ILE A 91 -7.64 19.61 -13.00
N GLN A 92 -6.42 20.05 -13.33
CA GLN A 92 -5.32 20.09 -12.36
C GLN A 92 -5.71 21.03 -11.21
N ASP A 93 -5.45 20.60 -9.98
CA ASP A 93 -5.63 21.40 -8.77
C ASP A 93 -7.07 21.87 -8.50
N ILE A 94 -8.10 21.22 -9.08
CA ILE A 94 -9.52 21.55 -8.82
C ILE A 94 -9.93 21.47 -7.34
N ASN A 95 -9.24 20.65 -6.54
CA ASN A 95 -9.46 20.49 -5.10
C ASN A 95 -8.34 21.11 -4.25
N ALA A 96 -7.42 21.88 -4.83
CA ALA A 96 -6.27 22.42 -4.10
C ALA A 96 -6.61 23.61 -3.18
N GLY A 97 -7.88 24.04 -3.14
CA GLY A 97 -8.32 25.23 -2.41
C GLY A 97 -7.97 26.53 -3.14
N LEU A 98 -8.57 27.65 -2.71
CA LEU A 98 -8.15 28.97 -3.17
C LEU A 98 -6.74 29.26 -2.63
N LYS A 99 -5.84 29.74 -3.49
CA LYS A 99 -4.51 30.25 -3.08
C LYS A 99 -4.58 31.63 -2.43
N ASP A 100 -5.72 32.33 -2.58
CA ASP A 100 -5.92 33.71 -2.16
C ASP A 100 -6.87 33.85 -0.96
N GLU A 101 -6.94 32.85 -0.09
CA GLU A 101 -7.43 33.09 1.27
C GLU A 101 -6.21 33.48 2.09
N THR A 102 -6.11 34.79 2.36
CA THR A 102 -5.25 35.41 3.38
C THR A 102 -4.74 34.38 4.37
N GLU A 103 -3.44 34.06 4.31
CA GLU A 103 -2.75 33.19 5.27
C GLU A 103 -2.98 33.77 6.67
N ILE A 104 -4.07 33.35 7.33
CA ILE A 104 -4.07 33.26 8.77
C ILE A 104 -3.02 32.20 9.00
N THR A 105 -1.82 32.62 9.40
CA THR A 105 -0.79 31.72 9.91
C THR A 105 -1.34 31.11 11.18
N GLU A 106 -2.22 30.11 11.04
CA GLU A 106 -2.68 29.28 12.12
C GLU A 106 -1.48 28.46 12.53
N GLN A 107 -0.74 28.97 13.51
CA GLN A 107 0.38 28.28 14.11
C GLN A 107 -0.18 27.02 14.79
N MET A 108 -0.16 25.91 14.06
CA MET A 108 -0.54 24.60 14.56
C MET A 108 0.46 24.19 15.64
N VAL A 109 0.03 24.23 16.89
CA VAL A 109 0.80 23.75 18.03
C VAL A 109 0.30 22.36 18.44
N PRO A 110 1.19 21.43 18.81
CA PRO A 110 0.78 20.13 19.36
C PRO A 110 -0.04 20.31 20.64
N ILE A 111 -1.07 19.49 20.85
CA ILE A 111 -1.90 19.52 22.08
C ILE A 111 -1.03 19.37 23.34
N SER A 112 0.04 18.58 23.28
CA SER A 112 0.99 18.37 24.38
C SER A 112 1.79 19.62 24.79
N SER A 113 1.78 20.68 23.98
CA SER A 113 2.45 21.94 24.29
C SER A 113 1.55 22.95 25.01
N LEU A 114 0.25 22.64 25.15
CA LEU A 114 -0.71 23.47 25.85
C LEU A 114 -0.64 23.22 27.36
N SER A 115 -0.87 24.26 28.17
CA SER A 115 -1.01 24.10 29.61
C SER A 115 -2.34 23.45 29.98
N GLU A 116 -2.44 22.94 31.20
CA GLU A 116 -3.66 22.31 31.73
C GLU A 116 -4.86 23.27 31.67
N GLU A 117 -4.65 24.53 32.05
CA GLU A 117 -5.70 25.56 32.05
C GLU A 117 -6.20 25.86 30.64
N GLN A 118 -5.30 25.91 29.65
CA GLN A 118 -5.68 26.11 28.25
C GLN A 118 -6.50 24.92 27.71
N LEU A 119 -6.13 23.71 28.11
CA LEU A 119 -6.84 22.50 27.72
C LEU A 119 -8.25 22.44 28.34
N GLU A 120 -8.39 22.83 29.61
CA GLU A 120 -9.70 22.94 30.27
C GLU A 120 -10.62 23.95 29.59
N ILE A 121 -10.09 25.14 29.24
CA ILE A 121 -10.84 26.17 28.52
C ILE A 121 -11.29 25.64 27.15
N LEU A 122 -10.41 24.93 26.44
CA LEU A 122 -10.73 24.32 25.15
C LEU A 122 -11.88 23.30 25.29
N ILE A 123 -11.80 22.41 26.28
CA ILE A 123 -12.82 21.39 26.57
C ILE A 123 -14.16 22.06 26.88
N MET A 124 -14.16 23.12 27.71
CA MET A 124 -15.37 23.87 28.05
C MET A 124 -16.02 24.50 26.80
N LYS A 125 -15.22 25.14 25.93
CA LYS A 125 -15.71 25.72 24.67
C LYS A 125 -16.31 24.64 23.77
N LEU A 126 -15.66 23.49 23.65
CA LEU A 126 -16.12 22.36 22.85
C LEU A 126 -17.46 21.81 23.36
N LYS A 127 -17.59 21.59 24.67
CA LYS A 127 -18.84 21.16 25.30
C LYS A 127 -19.97 22.14 25.04
N LYS A 128 -19.74 23.44 25.29
CA LYS A 128 -20.71 24.50 25.05
C LYS A 128 -21.15 24.58 23.58
N ALA A 129 -20.22 24.44 22.64
CA ALA A 129 -20.54 24.42 21.21
C ALA A 129 -21.35 23.15 20.84
N SER A 130 -21.04 22.02 21.47
CA SER A 130 -21.72 20.74 21.21
C SER A 130 -23.15 20.67 21.77
N GLU A 131 -23.48 21.41 22.83
CA GLU A 131 -24.83 21.44 23.42
C GLU A 131 -25.92 21.89 22.41
N GLY A 132 -25.55 22.71 21.43
CA GLY A 132 -26.44 23.15 20.34
C GLY A 132 -26.51 22.18 19.15
N LEU A 133 -25.61 21.19 19.07
CA LEU A 133 -25.51 20.24 17.97
C LEU A 133 -26.34 18.98 18.26
N ASN A 134 -27.66 19.13 18.43
CA ASN A 134 -28.59 18.00 18.47
C ASN A 134 -28.88 17.46 17.06
N SER A 135 -27.84 17.13 16.30
CA SER A 135 -27.99 16.38 15.05
C SER A 135 -27.78 14.91 15.35
N THR A 136 -28.89 14.15 15.45
CA THR A 136 -28.79 12.69 15.31
C THR A 136 -28.37 12.41 13.87
N LEU A 137 -27.07 12.30 13.63
CA LEU A 137 -26.55 11.96 12.31
C LEU A 137 -27.07 10.57 11.95
N LYS A 138 -28.07 10.54 11.07
CA LYS A 138 -28.61 9.29 10.57
C LYS A 138 -27.66 8.78 9.52
N ASP A 139 -26.89 7.75 9.88
CA ASP A 139 -26.06 7.04 8.92
C ASP A 139 -26.91 6.53 7.77
N GLN A 140 -26.70 7.08 6.57
CA GLN A 140 -27.31 6.61 5.34
C GLN A 140 -26.23 6.00 4.47
N ILE A 141 -26.25 4.67 4.39
CA ILE A 141 -25.41 3.93 3.45
C ILE A 141 -26.18 3.85 2.13
N LEU A 142 -25.89 4.77 1.22
CA LEU A 142 -26.44 4.75 -0.13
C LEU A 142 -25.61 3.80 -1.02
N SER A 143 -26.28 3.02 -1.85
CA SER A 143 -25.63 2.17 -2.86
C SER A 143 -26.36 2.30 -4.19
N HIS A 144 -25.63 2.19 -5.29
CA HIS A 144 -26.19 2.26 -6.64
C HIS A 144 -26.90 0.92 -6.97
N PRO A 145 -28.05 0.90 -7.67
CA PRO A 145 -28.80 -0.32 -7.99
C PRO A 145 -27.96 -1.42 -8.66
N ALA A 146 -27.03 -1.03 -9.53
CA ALA A 146 -26.09 -1.94 -10.20
C ALA A 146 -25.21 -2.77 -9.24
N LEU A 147 -25.16 -2.42 -7.96
CA LEU A 147 -24.34 -3.09 -6.94
C LEU A 147 -25.15 -4.06 -6.08
N HIS A 148 -26.48 -4.06 -6.17
CA HIS A 148 -27.35 -4.83 -5.30
C HIS A 148 -27.18 -6.34 -5.51
N ASP A 149 -27.14 -6.78 -6.77
CA ASP A 149 -26.97 -8.19 -7.11
C ASP A 149 -25.62 -8.73 -6.64
N ALA A 150 -24.55 -7.97 -6.84
CA ALA A 150 -23.20 -8.35 -6.42
C ALA A 150 -23.07 -8.40 -4.89
N LEU A 151 -23.77 -7.54 -4.14
CA LEU A 151 -23.72 -7.53 -2.67
C LEU A 151 -24.54 -8.66 -2.03
N ASN A 152 -25.60 -9.10 -2.71
CA ASN A 152 -26.54 -10.10 -2.20
C ASN A 152 -26.35 -11.50 -2.82
N ASP A 153 -25.31 -11.71 -3.62
CA ASP A 153 -25.03 -13.03 -4.20
C ASP A 153 -24.74 -14.05 -3.07
N PRO A 154 -25.54 -15.13 -2.93
CA PRO A 154 -25.36 -16.15 -1.90
C PRO A 154 -24.05 -16.94 -2.05
N LYS A 155 -23.37 -16.84 -3.19
CA LYS A 155 -22.03 -17.43 -3.41
C LYS A 155 -20.92 -16.64 -2.73
N ASN A 156 -21.19 -15.41 -2.31
CA ASN A 156 -20.22 -14.60 -1.59
C ASN A 156 -20.08 -15.09 -0.15
N GLY A 157 -18.92 -15.67 0.17
CA GLY A 157 -18.54 -15.90 1.57
C GLY A 157 -18.28 -14.58 2.31
N ASP A 158 -18.25 -14.63 3.64
CA ASP A 158 -18.10 -13.45 4.52
C ASP A 158 -16.95 -12.52 4.14
N SER A 159 -15.83 -13.08 3.67
CA SER A 159 -14.66 -12.31 3.23
C SER A 159 -14.93 -11.49 1.97
N ALA A 160 -15.56 -12.10 0.96
CA ALA A 160 -15.91 -11.45 -0.29
C ALA A 160 -16.94 -10.34 -0.06
N THR A 161 -17.96 -10.60 0.76
CA THR A 161 -19.00 -9.64 1.11
C THR A 161 -18.43 -8.42 1.86
N LYS A 162 -17.50 -8.63 2.79
CA LYS A 162 -16.80 -7.53 3.49
C LYS A 162 -15.99 -6.68 2.50
N HIS A 163 -15.26 -7.33 1.60
CA HIS A 163 -14.44 -6.63 0.62
C HIS A 163 -15.29 -5.80 -0.36
N LEU A 164 -16.39 -6.37 -0.87
CA LEU A 164 -17.33 -5.67 -1.75
C LEU A 164 -17.93 -4.45 -1.05
N LYS A 165 -18.41 -4.61 0.20
CA LYS A 165 -18.91 -3.48 1.00
C LYS A 165 -17.86 -2.37 1.17
N GLN A 166 -16.60 -2.72 1.44
CA GLN A 166 -15.53 -1.73 1.59
C GLN A 166 -15.18 -1.00 0.30
N GLN A 167 -15.13 -1.71 -0.83
CA GLN A 167 -14.83 -1.09 -2.12
C GLN A 167 -15.97 -0.20 -2.63
N MET A 168 -17.20 -0.55 -2.30
CA MET A 168 -18.40 0.00 -2.94
C MET A 168 -19.14 1.03 -2.09
N LEU A 169 -19.04 0.97 -0.76
CA LEU A 169 -19.67 1.95 0.13
C LEU A 169 -18.74 3.15 0.35
N LYS A 170 -18.89 4.17 -0.49
CA LYS A 170 -18.43 5.51 -0.11
C LYS A 170 -19.36 6.01 0.99
N LYS A 171 -18.85 6.14 2.21
CA LYS A 171 -19.58 6.82 3.29
C LYS A 171 -19.78 8.27 2.86
N PHE A 172 -20.95 8.59 2.35
CA PHE A 172 -21.38 9.97 2.17
C PHE A 172 -22.08 10.38 3.46
N THR A 173 -21.39 11.14 4.29
CA THR A 173 -22.03 11.88 5.37
C THR A 173 -22.78 13.04 4.74
N SER A 174 -24.08 12.89 4.50
CA SER A 174 -24.93 14.05 4.18
C SER A 174 -25.05 14.90 5.44
N SER A 175 -24.41 16.07 5.46
CA SER A 175 -24.73 17.10 6.45
C SER A 175 -26.07 17.70 6.05
N LEU A 176 -27.10 17.44 6.84
CA LEU A 176 -28.35 18.20 6.91
C LEU A 176 -28.69 18.39 8.37
#